data_AF-A0A1C6DQY7-F1
#
_entry.id   AF-A0A1C6DQY7-F1
#
_cell.length_a   1.000
_cell.length_b   1.000
_cell.length_c   1.000
_cell.angle_alpha   90.00
_cell.angle_beta   90.00
_cell.angle_gamma   90.00
#
_symmetry.space_group_name_H-M   'P 1'
#
loop_
_entity.id
_entity.type
_entity.pdbx_description
1 polymer ?
#
loop_
_entity_poly.entity_id
_entity_poly.type
_entity_poly.pdbx_seq_one_letter_code
_entity_poly.pdbx_strand_id
1 'polypeptide(L)'
;MSRVIGFRPSEFKTDDGKIIKGMNIFLADPINTDYGGEGESAKRVYITNRKLEDCGYMPMIGDSVDVDFDEYKKVKRIRSLL
;
A
#
# COMPACT_ATOMS: atom_id res chain seq x y z
N MET A 1 -6.94 -6.94 -7.67
CA MET A 1 -6.40 -5.58 -7.87
C MET A 1 -6.98 -4.72 -6.78
N SER A 2 -6.15 -3.90 -6.14
CA SER A 2 -6.58 -3.10 -4.98
C SER A 2 -6.84 -1.66 -5.41
N ARG A 3 -7.92 -1.06 -4.91
CA ARG A 3 -8.24 0.36 -5.13
C ARG A 3 -7.70 1.21 -3.99
N VAL A 4 -7.04 2.33 -4.28
CA VAL A 4 -6.62 3.30 -3.28
C VAL A 4 -7.82 4.08 -2.75
N ILE A 5 -8.10 3.94 -1.45
CA ILE A 5 -9.20 4.62 -0.75
C ILE A 5 -8.70 5.68 0.25
N GLY A 6 -7.40 5.79 0.43
CA GLY A 6 -6.77 6.76 1.31
C GLY A 6 -5.27 6.66 1.30
N PHE A 7 -4.58 7.73 1.68
CA PHE A 7 -3.16 7.69 1.99
C PHE A 7 -2.79 8.80 2.99
N ARG A 8 -1.75 8.58 3.79
CA ARG A 8 -1.20 9.61 4.68
C ARG A 8 0.31 9.43 4.91
N PRO A 9 1.09 10.51 5.04
CA PRO A 9 2.48 10.42 5.43
C PRO A 9 2.64 9.72 6.79
N SER A 10 3.79 9.07 6.98
CA SER A 10 4.11 8.40 8.23
C SER A 10 5.62 8.31 8.40
N GLU A 11 6.07 8.45 9.63
CA GLU A 11 7.46 8.24 9.99
C GLU A 11 7.60 7.45 11.27
N PHE A 12 8.71 6.74 11.41
CA PHE A 12 9.05 6.03 12.63
C PHE A 12 10.57 6.06 12.85
N LYS A 13 10.96 5.95 14.11
CA LYS A 13 12.36 5.86 14.51
C LYS A 13 12.75 4.39 14.62
N THR A 14 13.88 4.03 14.02
CA THR A 14 14.48 2.70 14.14
C THR A 14 15.30 2.59 15.43
N ASP A 15 15.65 1.36 15.82
CA ASP A 15 16.43 1.09 17.04
C ASP A 15 17.82 1.75 17.03
N ASP A 16 18.41 1.95 15.84
CA ASP A 16 19.67 2.68 15.63
C ASP A 16 19.50 4.21 15.57
N GLY A 17 18.30 4.70 15.86
CA GLY A 17 17.98 6.12 16.00
C GLY A 17 17.68 6.86 14.71
N LYS A 18 17.69 6.19 13.56
CA LYS A 18 17.36 6.81 12.26
C LYS A 18 15.85 7.03 12.13
N ILE A 19 15.47 8.11 11.44
CA ILE A 19 14.07 8.37 11.09
C ILE A 19 13.82 7.83 9.69
N ILE A 20 12.83 6.96 9.57
CA ILE A 20 12.36 6.44 8.29
C ILE A 20 11.03 7.10 7.95
N LYS A 21 10.99 7.78 6.79
CA LYS A 21 9.79 8.42 6.24
C LYS A 21 9.17 7.55 5.15
N GLY A 22 7.84 7.57 5.10
CA GLY A 22 7.05 6.80 4.15
C GLY A 22 5.60 7.25 4.09
N MET A 23 4.79 6.39 3.49
CA MET A 23 3.36 6.58 3.29
C MET A 23 2.61 5.35 3.80
N ASN A 24 1.54 5.58 4.56
CA ASN A 24 0.49 4.57 4.72
C ASN A 24 -0.48 4.73 3.56
N ILE A 25 -0.77 3.65 2.86
CA ILE A 25 -1.75 3.59 1.78
C ILE A 25 -2.87 2.64 2.20
N PHE A 26 -4.10 3.12 2.11
CA PHE A 26 -5.30 2.38 2.44
C PHE A 26 -5.92 1.87 1.14
N LEU A 27 -6.17 0.57 1.10
CA LEU A 27 -6.56 -0.17 -0.08
C LEU A 27 -7.87 -0.90 0.20
N ALA A 28 -8.75 -0.93 -0.80
CA ALA A 28 -9.94 -1.76 -0.83
C ALA A 28 -9.79 -2.86 -1.88
N ASP A 29 -10.17 -4.08 -1.53
CA ASP A 29 -10.31 -5.22 -2.44
C ASP A 29 -11.73 -5.77 -2.31
N PRO A 30 -12.41 -6.16 -3.40
CA PRO A 30 -13.70 -6.83 -3.31
C PRO A 30 -13.56 -8.14 -2.51
N ILE A 31 -14.54 -8.42 -1.64
CA ILE A 31 -14.59 -9.70 -0.92
C ILE A 31 -14.94 -10.81 -1.91
N ASN A 32 -14.27 -11.97 -1.78
CA ASN A 32 -14.54 -13.11 -2.63
C ASN A 32 -15.97 -13.66 -2.39
N THR A 33 -16.78 -13.63 -3.44
CA THR A 33 -18.18 -14.08 -3.45
C THR A 33 -18.34 -15.60 -3.43
N ASP A 34 -17.32 -16.37 -3.82
CA ASP A 34 -17.36 -17.84 -3.87
C ASP A 34 -17.56 -18.47 -2.48
N TYR A 35 -17.23 -17.71 -1.43
CA TYR A 35 -17.43 -18.10 -0.04
C TYR A 35 -18.64 -17.40 0.60
N GLY A 36 -19.52 -16.80 -0.20
CA GLY A 36 -20.73 -16.11 0.26
C GLY A 36 -20.49 -14.74 0.90
N GLY A 37 -19.35 -14.10 0.65
CA GLY A 37 -19.08 -12.75 1.12
C GLY A 37 -19.61 -11.66 0.17
N GLU A 38 -19.90 -10.48 0.72
CA GLU A 38 -20.36 -9.29 -0.03
C GLU A 38 -19.66 -8.02 0.50
N GLY A 39 -19.33 -7.09 -0.39
CA GLY A 39 -18.71 -5.79 -0.07
C GLY A 39 -17.21 -5.72 -0.34
N GLU A 40 -16.54 -4.79 0.34
CA GLU A 40 -15.09 -4.54 0.21
C GLU A 40 -14.36 -4.89 1.51
N SER A 41 -13.19 -5.51 1.37
CA SER A 41 -12.21 -5.66 2.44
C SER A 41 -11.21 -4.50 2.38
N ALA A 42 -10.85 -3.96 3.54
CA ALA A 42 -9.89 -2.87 3.64
C ALA A 42 -8.56 -3.35 4.23
N LYS A 43 -7.44 -2.92 3.66
CA LYS A 43 -6.10 -3.16 4.21
C LYS A 43 -5.27 -1.90 4.19
N ARG A 44 -4.35 -1.79 5.14
CA ARG A 44 -3.33 -0.73 5.20
C ARG A 44 -1.97 -1.32 4.85
N VAL A 45 -1.28 -0.71 3.89
CA VAL A 45 0.11 -1.02 3.56
C VAL A 45 1.01 0.18 3.85
N TYR A 46 2.27 -0.09 4.19
CA TYR A 46 3.29 0.94 4.39
C TYR A 46 4.42 0.75 3.38
N ILE A 47 4.86 1.85 2.79
CA ILE A 47 6.00 1.89 1.87
C ILE A 47 6.84 3.14 2.19
N THR A 48 8.18 3.01 2.15
CA THR A 48 9.09 4.14 2.41
C THR A 48 9.09 5.11 1.22
N ASN A 49 9.44 6.38 1.46
CA ASN A 49 9.53 7.38 0.39
C ASN A 49 10.50 6.93 -0.71
N ARG A 50 11.67 6.40 -0.31
CA ARG A 50 12.66 5.85 -1.25
C ARG A 50 12.06 4.79 -2.16
N LYS A 51 11.31 3.82 -1.61
CA LYS A 51 10.69 2.76 -2.43
C LYS A 51 9.58 3.30 -3.33
N LEU A 52 8.81 4.29 -2.88
CA LEU A 52 7.80 4.96 -3.70
C LEU A 52 8.44 5.68 -4.90
N GLU A 53 9.53 6.41 -4.65
CA GLU A 53 10.33 7.07 -5.68
C GLU A 53 10.91 6.07 -6.67
N ASP A 54 11.49 4.96 -6.18
CA ASP A 54 12.00 3.87 -7.01
C ASP A 54 10.90 3.22 -7.88
N CYS A 55 9.64 3.21 -7.39
CA CYS A 55 8.49 2.74 -8.16
C CYS A 55 7.96 3.77 -9.18
N GLY A 56 8.37 5.04 -9.08
CA GLY A 56 7.80 6.13 -9.87
C GLY A 56 6.31 6.36 -9.62
N TYR A 57 5.82 6.01 -8.43
CA TYR A 57 4.39 6.04 -8.11
C TYR A 57 4.08 7.11 -7.05
N MET A 58 3.08 7.94 -7.33
CA MET A 58 2.48 8.88 -6.38
C MET A 58 1.04 8.43 -6.12
N PRO A 59 0.65 8.10 -4.88
CA PRO A 59 -0.71 7.64 -4.59
C PRO A 59 -1.78 8.68 -4.93
N MET A 60 -2.82 8.26 -5.63
CA MET A 60 -4.04 9.03 -5.84
C MET A 60 -5.28 8.23 -5.40
N ILE A 61 -6.30 8.92 -4.89
CA ILE A 61 -7.57 8.27 -4.54
C ILE A 61 -8.22 7.75 -5.81
N GLY A 62 -8.66 6.49 -5.77
CA GLY A 62 -9.29 5.82 -6.90
C GLY A 62 -8.33 5.00 -7.76
N ASP A 63 -7.01 5.15 -7.60
CA ASP A 63 -6.03 4.37 -8.36
C ASP A 63 -6.24 2.87 -8.16
N SER A 64 -6.24 2.13 -9.27
CA SER A 64 -6.14 0.68 -9.25
C SER A 64 -4.66 0.32 -9.21
N VAL A 65 -4.24 -0.45 -8.21
CA VAL A 65 -2.83 -0.79 -8.01
C VAL A 65 -2.63 -2.28 -7.81
N ASP A 66 -1.47 -2.75 -8.25
CA ASP A 66 -0.89 -4.02 -7.83
C ASP A 66 0.24 -3.77 -6.82
N VAL A 67 0.18 -4.52 -5.71
CA VAL A 67 1.14 -4.41 -4.60
C VAL A 67 1.89 -5.72 -4.46
N ASP A 68 3.19 -5.68 -4.69
CA ASP A 68 4.07 -6.83 -4.50
C ASP A 68 4.67 -6.79 -3.09
N PHE A 69 4.61 -7.91 -2.39
CA PHE A 69 5.20 -8.08 -1.06
C PHE A 69 6.48 -8.89 -1.15
N ASP A 70 7.40 -8.64 -0.22
CA ASP A 70 8.53 -9.55 0.03
C ASP A 70 8.10 -10.76 0.88
N GLU A 71 9.04 -11.69 1.10
CA GLU A 71 8.83 -12.89 1.93
C GLU A 71 8.46 -12.56 3.40
N TYR A 72 8.73 -11.33 3.85
CA TYR A 72 8.39 -10.83 5.18
C TYR A 72 7.10 -10.00 5.18
N LYS A 73 6.29 -10.08 4.12
CA LYS A 73 5.02 -9.35 3.96
C LYS A 73 5.15 -7.82 3.98
N LYS A 74 6.34 -7.28 3.72
CA LYS A 74 6.54 -5.83 3.54
C LYS A 74 6.36 -5.47 2.08
N VAL A 75 5.88 -4.25 1.82
CA VAL A 75 5.73 -3.78 0.44
C VAL A 75 7.10 -3.66 -0.22
N LYS A 76 7.25 -4.35 -1.35
CA LYS A 76 8.42 -4.32 -2.21
C LYS A 76 8.22 -3.33 -3.36
N ARG A 77 7.04 -3.34 -3.97
CA ARG A 77 6.72 -2.50 -5.13
C ARG A 77 5.22 -2.19 -5.18
N ILE A 78 4.88 -1.00 -5.68
CA ILE A 78 3.51 -0.63 -6.06
C ILE A 78 3.53 -0.23 -7.53
N ARG A 79 2.58 -0.73 -8.31
CA ARG A 79 2.39 -0.35 -9.71
C ARG A 79 0.98 0.18 -9.88
N SER A 80 0.86 1.40 -10.40
CA SER A 80 -0.43 1.89 -10.88
C SER A 80 -0.82 1.14 -12.15
N LEU A 81 -2.09 0.77 -12.21
CA LEU A 81 -2.74 0.18 -13.37
C LEU A 81 -3.64 1.29 -13.94
N LEU A 82 -3.00 2.19 -14.70
CA LEU A 82 -3.71 3.18 -15.52
C LEU A 82 -4.37 2.49 -16.71
#